data_AF-A0A961ITZ6-F1
#
_entry.id   AF-A0A961ITZ6-F1
#
_cell.length_a   1.000
_cell.length_b   1.000
_cell.length_c   1.000
_cell.angle_alpha   90.00
_cell.angle_beta   90.00
_cell.angle_gamma   90.00
#
_symmetry.space_group_name_H-M   'P 1'
#
loop_
_entity.id
_entity.type
_entity.pdbx_description
1 polymer ?
#
loop_
_entity_poly.entity_id
_entity_poly.type
_entity_poly.pdbx_seq_one_letter_code
_entity_poly.pdbx_strand_id
1 'polypeptide(L)'
;AWGGAADADVVVLLIEAHRGVTAGVKRILDGLGQMAVGRKVALAINKIDKVKAETLLALSQEMNKRFAFAETFMISAEKGHGVDDLRQWLAGEMPEGPWLYPEDQIADLPLYMIAAEITREKLTLRLHQELPYQLTVETENWEERKDGSARIDQLIYVARDGHKGIVLGRKGETIKAVSQAARAELEEFLDRKVHLFLQVKVRPGWLEEAERYSEMGLDFKDSGG
;
A
#
# COMPACT_ATOMS: atom_id res chain seq x y z
N ALA A 1 -2.82 5.43 8.48
CA ALA A 1 -3.76 6.06 7.53
C ALA A 1 -3.86 7.58 7.70
N TRP A 2 -3.69 8.12 8.91
CA TRP A 2 -3.95 9.53 9.19
C TRP A 2 -2.72 10.45 9.25
N GLY A 3 -1.52 9.91 9.50
CA GLY A 3 -0.26 10.68 9.48
C GLY A 3 0.07 11.28 8.10
N GLY A 4 0.00 10.48 7.03
CA GLY A 4 0.33 10.95 5.67
C GLY A 4 -0.63 11.98 5.07
N ALA A 5 -1.83 12.17 5.64
CA ALA A 5 -2.77 13.19 5.17
C ALA A 5 -2.45 14.59 5.72
N ALA A 6 -1.66 14.67 6.80
CA ALA A 6 -1.34 15.91 7.49
C ALA A 6 -0.26 16.74 6.77
N ASP A 7 0.54 16.13 5.90
CA ASP A 7 1.61 16.79 5.12
C ASP A 7 1.36 16.75 3.59
N ALA A 8 0.22 16.23 3.16
CA ALA A 8 -0.09 16.12 1.73
C ALA A 8 -0.48 17.48 1.12
N ASP A 9 -0.01 17.75 -0.10
CA ASP A 9 -0.45 18.89 -0.93
C ASP A 9 -1.90 18.69 -1.41
N VAL A 10 -2.27 17.45 -1.74
CA VAL A 10 -3.60 17.05 -2.20
C VAL A 10 -4.03 15.76 -1.53
N VAL A 11 -5.29 15.68 -1.13
CA VAL A 11 -5.90 14.48 -0.56
C VAL A 11 -6.88 13.87 -1.58
N VAL A 12 -6.78 12.56 -1.83
CA VAL A 12 -7.75 11.84 -2.67
C VAL A 12 -8.55 10.87 -1.81
N LEU A 13 -9.85 11.11 -1.68
CA LEU A 13 -10.78 10.15 -1.08
C LEU A 13 -11.17 9.11 -2.13
N LEU A 14 -10.65 7.88 -2.00
CA LEU A 14 -10.99 6.77 -2.86
C LEU A 14 -12.15 5.95 -2.28
N ILE A 15 -13.23 5.79 -3.04
CA ILE A 15 -14.36 4.92 -2.68
C ILE A 15 -14.67 3.90 -3.79
N GLU A 16 -15.37 2.82 -3.45
CA GLU A 16 -15.80 1.82 -4.42
C GLU A 16 -17.25 2.03 -4.86
N ALA A 17 -17.47 2.17 -6.17
CA ALA A 17 -18.78 2.48 -6.74
C ALA A 17 -19.88 1.49 -6.30
N HIS A 18 -19.56 0.19 -6.31
CA HIS A 18 -20.50 -0.88 -6.00
C HIS A 18 -20.84 -1.00 -4.49
N ARG A 19 -20.03 -0.42 -3.60
CA ARG A 19 -20.29 -0.42 -2.15
C ARG A 19 -21.06 0.82 -1.70
N GLY A 20 -21.02 1.90 -2.47
CA GLY A 20 -21.65 3.17 -2.13
C GLY A 20 -21.16 3.76 -0.81
N VAL A 21 -22.04 4.51 -0.13
CA VAL A 21 -21.70 5.21 1.11
C VAL A 21 -21.79 4.29 2.32
N THR A 22 -20.67 3.64 2.64
CA THR A 22 -20.55 2.76 3.82
C THR A 22 -20.34 3.55 5.13
N ALA A 23 -20.50 2.89 6.28
CA ALA A 23 -20.18 3.48 7.58
C ALA A 23 -18.70 3.92 7.71
N GLY A 24 -17.79 3.24 6.99
CA GLY A 24 -16.38 3.66 6.90
C GLY A 24 -16.22 4.98 6.14
N VAL A 25 -16.88 5.09 4.99
CA VAL A 25 -16.88 6.33 4.19
C VAL A 25 -17.45 7.51 4.99
N LYS A 26 -18.56 7.31 5.72
CA LYS A 26 -19.15 8.34 6.57
C LYS A 26 -18.16 8.84 7.62
N ARG A 27 -17.51 7.93 8.36
CA ARG A 27 -16.50 8.29 9.37
C ARG A 27 -15.33 9.07 8.77
N ILE A 28 -14.88 8.71 7.57
CA ILE A 28 -13.81 9.44 6.88
C ILE A 28 -14.28 10.85 6.51
N LEU A 29 -15.50 10.99 5.96
CA LEU A 29 -16.09 12.30 5.64
C LEU A 29 -16.23 13.20 6.87
N ASP A 30 -16.66 12.64 7.99
CA ASP A 30 -16.82 13.38 9.26
C ASP A 30 -15.46 13.91 9.76
N GLY A 31 -14.37 13.16 9.54
CA GLY A 31 -13.01 13.57 9.91
C GLY A 31 -12.33 14.51 8.89
N LEU A 32 -12.68 14.42 7.61
CA LEU A 32 -12.06 15.19 6.53
C LEU A 32 -12.18 16.71 6.75
N GLY A 33 -13.30 17.17 7.31
CA GLY A 33 -13.52 18.59 7.59
C GLY A 33 -12.52 19.20 8.59
N GLN A 34 -11.93 18.38 9.47
CA GLN A 34 -10.91 18.82 10.42
C GLN A 34 -9.49 18.58 9.89
N MET A 35 -9.28 17.54 9.09
CA MET A 35 -7.95 17.10 8.64
C MET A 35 -7.46 17.78 7.37
N ALA A 36 -8.39 18.11 6.46
CA ALA A 36 -8.07 18.74 5.19
C ALA A 36 -8.22 20.26 5.23
N VAL A 37 -8.15 20.87 6.42
CA VAL A 37 -8.24 22.33 6.57
C VAL A 37 -7.12 22.99 5.76
N GLY A 38 -7.49 23.78 4.76
CA GLY A 38 -6.56 24.45 3.85
C GLY A 38 -6.05 23.58 2.69
N ARG A 39 -6.54 22.35 2.52
CA ARG A 39 -6.08 21.42 1.47
C ARG A 39 -7.17 21.11 0.45
N LYS A 40 -6.75 20.82 -0.78
CA LYS A 40 -7.66 20.32 -1.82
C LYS A 40 -7.94 18.85 -1.60
N VAL A 41 -9.22 18.50 -1.56
CA VAL A 41 -9.67 17.11 -1.46
C VAL A 41 -10.41 16.75 -2.74
N ALA A 42 -9.93 15.76 -3.48
CA ALA A 42 -10.65 15.16 -4.61
C ALA A 42 -11.36 13.88 -4.20
N LEU A 43 -12.43 13.56 -4.92
CA LEU A 43 -13.12 12.29 -4.82
C LEU A 43 -12.73 11.41 -6.00
N ALA A 44 -12.31 10.17 -5.74
CA ALA A 44 -12.13 9.15 -6.78
C ALA A 44 -13.10 7.99 -6.52
N ILE A 45 -14.08 7.81 -7.42
CA ILE A 45 -15.03 6.70 -7.38
C ILE A 45 -14.48 5.59 -8.27
N ASN A 46 -13.94 4.53 -7.67
CA ASN A 46 -13.29 3.43 -8.36
C ASN A 46 -14.26 2.26 -8.65
N LYS A 47 -13.88 1.37 -9.57
CA LYS A 47 -14.63 0.18 -9.99
C LYS A 47 -15.95 0.53 -10.67
N ILE A 48 -15.95 1.58 -11.50
CA ILE A 48 -17.15 2.03 -12.24
C ILE A 48 -17.67 0.97 -13.21
N ASP A 49 -16.79 0.07 -13.67
CA ASP A 49 -17.12 -1.08 -14.51
C ASP A 49 -18.11 -2.06 -13.86
N LYS A 50 -18.31 -1.98 -12.54
CA LYS A 50 -19.19 -2.88 -11.78
C LYS A 50 -20.59 -2.31 -11.54
N VAL A 51 -20.89 -1.09 -12.00
CA VAL A 51 -22.16 -0.41 -11.72
C VAL A 51 -22.76 0.22 -12.98
N LYS A 52 -24.06 0.47 -12.95
CA LYS A 52 -24.75 1.23 -14.01
C LYS A 52 -24.50 2.73 -13.85
N ALA A 53 -24.59 3.46 -14.96
CA ALA A 53 -24.40 4.91 -15.00
C ALA A 53 -25.32 5.67 -14.03
N GLU A 54 -26.57 5.24 -13.89
CA GLU A 54 -27.56 5.83 -12.97
C GLU A 54 -27.11 5.72 -11.50
N THR A 55 -26.58 4.56 -11.11
CA THR A 55 -26.06 4.32 -9.76
C THR A 55 -24.83 5.19 -9.49
N LEU A 56 -23.94 5.29 -10.47
CA LEU A 56 -22.73 6.10 -10.38
C LEU A 56 -23.06 7.59 -10.26
N LEU A 57 -24.02 8.08 -11.05
CA LEU A 57 -24.50 9.45 -10.99
C LEU A 57 -25.11 9.77 -9.62
N ALA A 58 -25.98 8.91 -9.12
CA ALA A 58 -26.60 9.08 -7.80
C ALA A 58 -25.55 9.11 -6.68
N LEU A 59 -24.57 8.20 -6.71
CA LEU A 59 -23.48 8.16 -5.75
C LEU A 59 -22.61 9.42 -5.80
N SER A 60 -22.24 9.88 -7.00
CA SER A 60 -21.48 11.12 -7.19
C SER A 60 -22.21 12.33 -6.59
N GLN A 61 -23.51 12.46 -6.88
CA GLN A 61 -24.34 13.52 -6.33
C GLN A 61 -24.45 13.44 -4.81
N GLU A 62 -24.62 12.24 -4.24
CA GLU A 62 -24.68 12.05 -2.80
C GLU A 62 -23.38 12.47 -2.13
N MET A 63 -22.23 12.07 -2.67
CA MET A 63 -20.92 12.39 -2.11
C MET A 63 -20.64 13.89 -2.17
N ASN A 64 -20.87 14.53 -3.31
CA ASN A 64 -20.67 15.98 -3.48
C ASN A 64 -21.64 16.83 -2.65
N LYS A 65 -22.78 16.27 -2.20
CA LYS A 65 -23.65 16.93 -1.20
C LYS A 65 -23.10 16.82 0.21
N ARG A 66 -22.36 15.76 0.53
CA ARG A 66 -21.81 15.50 1.87
C ARG A 66 -20.52 16.27 2.11
N PHE A 67 -19.73 16.51 1.07
CA PHE A 67 -18.47 17.22 1.16
C PHE A 67 -18.19 17.98 -0.14
N ALA A 68 -17.64 19.18 -0.03
CA ALA A 68 -17.26 20.00 -1.16
C ALA A 68 -15.88 19.55 -1.70
N PHE A 69 -15.88 18.57 -2.58
CA PHE A 69 -14.65 18.12 -3.25
C PHE A 69 -14.21 19.16 -4.29
N ALA A 70 -12.89 19.30 -4.45
CA ALA A 70 -12.30 20.14 -5.48
C ALA A 70 -12.59 19.59 -6.89
N GLU A 71 -12.55 18.26 -7.05
CA GLU A 71 -12.86 17.56 -8.29
C GLU A 71 -13.38 16.14 -8.00
N THR A 72 -14.19 15.58 -8.90
CA THR A 72 -14.70 14.19 -8.79
C THR A 72 -14.34 13.36 -10.00
N PHE A 73 -13.54 12.32 -9.78
CA PHE A 73 -13.09 11.38 -10.79
C PHE A 73 -13.88 10.07 -10.71
N MET A 74 -14.25 9.56 -11.88
CA MET A 74 -14.88 8.25 -12.04
C MET A 74 -13.88 7.34 -12.72
N ILE A 75 -13.36 6.35 -12.00
CA ILE A 75 -12.24 5.53 -12.48
C ILE A 75 -12.53 4.03 -12.46
N SER A 76 -11.91 3.32 -13.40
CA SER A 76 -11.70 1.88 -13.27
C SER A 76 -10.20 1.64 -13.26
N ALA A 77 -9.62 1.51 -12.07
CA ALA A 77 -8.18 1.27 -11.93
C ALA A 77 -7.73 -0.04 -12.63
N GLU A 78 -8.62 -1.04 -12.69
CA GLU A 78 -8.34 -2.30 -13.38
C GLU A 78 -8.36 -2.16 -14.92
N LYS A 79 -9.23 -1.32 -15.46
CA LYS A 79 -9.38 -1.13 -16.92
C LYS A 79 -8.66 0.12 -17.45
N GLY A 80 -8.08 0.93 -16.57
CA GLY A 80 -7.42 2.19 -16.90
C GLY A 80 -8.37 3.38 -17.17
N HIS A 81 -9.69 3.20 -17.16
CA HIS A 81 -10.63 4.28 -17.44
C HIS A 81 -10.55 5.40 -16.40
N GLY A 82 -10.47 6.66 -16.86
CA GLY A 82 -10.44 7.87 -16.02
C GLY A 82 -9.17 8.04 -15.17
N VAL A 83 -8.22 7.10 -15.23
CA VAL A 83 -6.98 7.14 -14.45
C VAL A 83 -6.06 8.24 -14.98
N ASP A 84 -5.98 8.41 -16.30
CA ASP A 84 -5.17 9.46 -16.91
C ASP A 84 -5.66 10.87 -16.54
N ASP A 85 -6.98 11.09 -16.46
CA ASP A 85 -7.57 12.37 -16.07
C ASP A 85 -7.23 12.70 -14.61
N LEU A 86 -7.37 11.72 -13.72
CA LEU A 86 -6.97 11.86 -12.31
C LEU A 86 -5.46 12.17 -12.21
N ARG A 87 -4.62 11.48 -12.97
CA ARG A 87 -3.16 11.72 -12.99
C ARG A 87 -2.83 13.13 -13.46
N GLN A 88 -3.46 13.58 -14.55
CA GLN A 88 -3.23 14.92 -15.10
C GLN A 88 -3.65 16.02 -14.12
N TRP A 89 -4.81 15.84 -13.47
CA TRP A 89 -5.25 16.79 -12.46
C TRP A 89 -4.30 16.82 -11.26
N LEU A 90 -3.91 15.65 -10.72
CA LEU A 90 -2.94 15.59 -9.63
C LEU A 90 -1.63 16.29 -10.00
N ALA A 91 -1.09 16.04 -11.19
CA ALA A 91 0.12 16.70 -11.65
C ALA A 91 -0.02 18.22 -11.76
N GLY A 92 -1.18 18.72 -12.21
CA GLY A 92 -1.46 20.16 -12.28
C GLY A 92 -1.70 20.83 -10.92
N GLU A 93 -1.99 20.04 -9.88
CA GLU A 93 -2.22 20.52 -8.52
C GLU A 93 -0.95 20.53 -7.66
N MET A 94 0.13 19.91 -8.13
CA MET A 94 1.41 19.94 -7.42
C MET A 94 2.07 21.32 -7.50
N PRO A 95 2.61 21.85 -6.39
CA PRO A 95 3.36 23.09 -6.42
C PRO A 95 4.63 22.94 -7.26
N GLU A 96 5.05 24.01 -7.93
CA GLU A 96 6.37 24.03 -8.56
C GLU A 96 7.45 23.85 -7.49
N GLY A 97 8.34 22.89 -7.72
CA GLY A 97 9.43 22.58 -6.80
C GLY A 97 10.52 21.81 -7.53
N PRO A 98 11.73 21.75 -6.95
CA PRO A 98 12.72 20.82 -7.44
C PRO A 98 12.16 19.41 -7.34
N TRP A 99 12.50 18.57 -8.31
CA TRP A 99 12.31 17.13 -8.16
C TRP A 99 12.95 16.70 -6.82
N LEU A 100 12.12 16.19 -5.91
CA LEU A 100 12.59 15.66 -4.62
C LEU A 100 13.35 14.33 -4.82
N TYR A 101 13.12 13.67 -5.97
CA TYR A 101 13.72 12.39 -6.37
C TYR A 101 14.11 12.40 -7.86
N PRO A 102 15.14 11.63 -8.28
CA PRO A 102 15.55 11.51 -9.69
C PRO A 102 14.45 10.97 -10.63
N GLU A 103 14.41 11.42 -11.89
CA GLU A 103 13.39 10.99 -12.89
C GLU A 103 13.43 9.49 -13.25
N ASP A 104 14.57 8.81 -13.03
CA ASP A 104 14.76 7.38 -13.31
C ASP A 104 14.31 6.47 -12.15
N GLN A 105 13.82 7.06 -11.06
CA GLN A 105 13.28 6.33 -9.92
C GLN A 105 11.81 5.95 -10.18
N ILE A 106 11.57 4.76 -10.76
CA ILE A 106 10.23 4.22 -11.06
C ILE A 106 9.40 4.01 -9.77
N ALA A 107 10.04 3.93 -8.60
CA ALA A 107 9.41 3.92 -7.28
C ALA A 107 10.30 4.59 -6.22
N ASP A 108 9.72 5.43 -5.36
CA ASP A 108 10.38 6.10 -4.21
C ASP A 108 10.93 5.13 -3.15
N LEU A 109 10.76 3.83 -3.34
CA LEU A 109 11.15 2.79 -2.41
C LEU A 109 12.51 2.21 -2.79
N PRO A 110 13.55 2.34 -1.95
CA PRO A 110 14.75 1.52 -2.05
C PRO A 110 14.48 0.06 -2.41
N LEU A 111 15.32 -0.53 -3.28
CA LEU A 111 15.13 -1.90 -3.81
C LEU A 111 14.85 -2.96 -2.73
N TYR A 112 15.44 -2.78 -1.54
CA TYR A 112 15.21 -3.67 -0.40
C TYR A 112 13.77 -3.62 0.13
N MET A 113 13.09 -2.48 0.04
CA MET A 113 11.67 -2.34 0.39
C MET A 113 10.78 -2.93 -0.68
N ILE A 114 11.07 -2.70 -1.97
CA ILE A 114 10.34 -3.35 -3.07
C ILE A 114 10.43 -4.87 -2.92
N ALA A 115 11.61 -5.39 -2.62
CA ALA A 115 11.77 -6.82 -2.40
C ALA A 115 11.00 -7.34 -1.17
N ALA A 116 10.92 -6.57 -0.10
CA ALA A 116 10.13 -6.92 1.07
C ALA A 116 8.63 -6.94 0.73
N GLU A 117 8.16 -5.96 -0.06
CA GLU A 117 6.77 -5.84 -0.49
C GLU A 117 6.35 -6.96 -1.44
N ILE A 118 7.19 -7.35 -2.40
CA ILE A 118 6.94 -8.52 -3.28
C ILE A 118 6.72 -9.78 -2.42
N THR A 119 7.60 -10.04 -1.45
CA THR A 119 7.45 -11.19 -0.55
C THR A 119 6.19 -11.06 0.33
N ARG A 120 5.89 -9.87 0.84
CA ARG A 120 4.70 -9.59 1.65
C ARG A 120 3.41 -9.84 0.86
N GLU A 121 3.39 -9.49 -0.42
CA GLU A 121 2.28 -9.79 -1.33
C GLU A 121 2.10 -11.31 -1.48
N LYS A 122 3.17 -12.07 -1.72
CA LYS A 122 3.07 -13.54 -1.87
C LYS A 122 2.63 -14.21 -0.57
N LEU A 123 3.06 -13.69 0.58
CA LEU A 123 2.52 -14.11 1.88
C LEU A 123 1.02 -13.79 1.98
N THR A 124 0.59 -12.60 1.58
CA THR A 124 -0.83 -12.19 1.63
C THR A 124 -1.71 -13.07 0.74
N LEU A 125 -1.26 -13.39 -0.47
CA LEU A 125 -2.00 -14.25 -1.40
C LEU A 125 -2.06 -15.70 -0.92
N ARG A 126 -0.99 -16.19 -0.27
CA ARG A 126 -0.88 -17.59 0.17
C ARG A 126 -1.53 -17.83 1.52
N LEU A 127 -1.45 -16.87 2.43
CA LEU A 127 -1.96 -16.95 3.78
C LEU A 127 -3.38 -16.40 3.79
N HIS A 128 -4.36 -17.29 3.78
CA HIS A 128 -5.75 -16.92 4.02
C HIS A 128 -5.94 -16.47 5.49
N GLN A 129 -7.02 -15.74 5.78
CA GLN A 129 -7.40 -15.20 7.12
C GLN A 129 -6.65 -13.92 7.54
N GLU A 130 -6.74 -13.52 8.81
CA GLU A 130 -6.24 -12.22 9.34
C GLU A 130 -4.70 -12.14 9.47
N LEU A 131 -3.99 -13.23 9.20
CA LEU A 131 -2.54 -13.35 9.32
C LEU A 131 -1.70 -12.33 8.52
N PRO A 132 -2.08 -11.94 7.28
CA PRO A 132 -1.31 -10.96 6.51
C PRO A 132 -1.18 -9.60 7.20
N TYR A 133 -2.12 -9.26 8.09
CA TYR A 133 -2.07 -8.02 8.88
C TYR A 133 -1.28 -8.17 10.19
N GLN A 134 -0.89 -9.39 10.55
CA GLN A 134 -0.15 -9.73 11.77
C GLN A 134 1.27 -10.22 11.47
N LEU A 135 1.75 -9.96 10.25
CA LEU A 135 3.12 -10.19 9.84
C LEU A 135 3.71 -8.97 9.12
N THR A 136 5.03 -8.94 9.05
CA THR A 136 5.77 -7.98 8.25
C THR A 136 7.03 -8.62 7.69
N VAL A 137 7.55 -8.05 6.61
CA VAL A 137 8.76 -8.52 5.93
C VAL A 137 9.80 -7.41 5.98
N GLU A 138 11.03 -7.75 6.32
CA GLU A 138 12.19 -6.86 6.26
C GLU A 138 13.29 -7.52 5.46
N THR A 139 14.05 -6.74 4.70
CA THR A 139 15.26 -7.20 4.04
C THR A 139 16.45 -6.85 4.94
N GLU A 140 17.09 -7.86 5.53
CA GLU A 140 18.23 -7.67 6.44
C GLU A 140 19.56 -7.50 5.69
N ASN A 141 19.71 -8.18 4.55
CA ASN A 141 20.97 -8.18 3.82
C ASN A 141 20.73 -8.25 2.31
N TRP A 142 21.53 -7.47 1.59
CA TRP A 142 21.58 -7.42 0.14
C TRP A 142 23.04 -7.49 -0.30
N GLU A 143 23.40 -8.55 -1.02
CA GLU A 143 24.76 -8.77 -1.49
C GLU A 143 24.77 -8.92 -3.02
N GLU A 144 25.51 -8.03 -3.67
CA GLU A 144 25.86 -8.15 -5.08
C GLU A 144 26.98 -9.19 -5.25
N ARG A 145 26.68 -10.29 -5.96
CA ARG A 145 27.66 -11.34 -6.18
C ARG A 145 28.51 -11.07 -7.41
N LYS A 146 29.71 -11.65 -7.41
CA LYS A 146 30.68 -11.51 -8.51
C LYS A 146 30.18 -12.04 -9.86
N ASP A 147 29.19 -12.93 -9.85
CA ASP A 147 28.57 -13.49 -11.06
C ASP A 147 27.39 -12.63 -11.58
N GLY A 148 27.15 -11.46 -10.98
CA GLY A 148 26.06 -10.55 -11.33
C GLY A 148 24.71 -10.91 -10.69
N SER A 149 24.63 -11.98 -9.90
CA SER A 149 23.41 -12.34 -9.16
C SER A 149 23.29 -11.56 -7.85
N ALA A 150 22.05 -11.40 -7.37
CA ALA A 150 21.80 -10.79 -6.06
C ALA A 150 21.48 -11.88 -5.02
N ARG A 151 22.07 -11.79 -3.82
CA ARG A 151 21.59 -12.51 -2.64
C ARG A 151 20.77 -11.55 -1.79
N ILE A 152 19.56 -12.00 -1.43
CA ILE A 152 18.61 -11.23 -0.62
C ILE A 152 18.22 -12.09 0.58
N ASP A 153 18.52 -11.62 1.79
CA ASP A 153 18.09 -12.25 3.03
C ASP A 153 16.95 -11.43 3.64
N GLN A 154 15.80 -12.07 3.88
CA GLN A 154 14.61 -11.42 4.44
C GLN A 154 14.13 -12.12 5.71
N LEU A 155 13.66 -11.29 6.64
CA LEU A 155 12.94 -11.71 7.83
C LEU A 155 11.45 -11.49 7.70
N ILE A 156 10.70 -12.51 8.09
CA ILE A 156 9.26 -12.45 8.27
C ILE A 156 9.01 -12.46 9.77
N TYR A 157 8.61 -11.31 10.31
CA TYR A 157 8.19 -11.22 11.70
C TYR A 157 6.71 -11.56 11.83
N VAL A 158 6.40 -12.34 12.88
CA VAL A 158 5.02 -12.68 13.26
C VAL A 158 4.81 -12.39 14.74
N ALA A 159 3.57 -12.09 15.12
CA ALA A 159 3.25 -11.67 16.49
C ALA A 159 3.34 -12.81 17.53
N ARG A 160 3.08 -14.07 17.13
CA ARG A 160 3.06 -15.24 18.05
C ARG A 160 3.49 -16.53 17.36
N ASP A 161 3.96 -17.52 18.14
CA ASP A 161 4.42 -18.82 17.64
C ASP A 161 3.40 -19.57 16.78
N GLY A 162 2.11 -19.49 17.11
CA GLY A 162 1.06 -20.11 16.31
C GLY A 162 1.05 -19.60 14.86
N HIS A 163 1.36 -18.32 14.64
CA HIS A 163 1.47 -17.75 13.30
C HIS A 163 2.71 -18.24 12.56
N LYS A 164 3.84 -18.39 13.27
CA LYS A 164 5.08 -18.94 12.69
C LYS A 164 4.83 -20.32 12.08
N GLY A 165 4.10 -21.18 12.79
CA GLY A 165 3.71 -22.50 12.27
C GLY A 165 2.89 -22.42 10.97
N ILE A 166 2.01 -21.43 10.85
CA ILE A 166 1.16 -21.23 9.66
C ILE A 166 1.96 -20.70 8.48
N VAL A 167 2.85 -19.72 8.72
CA VAL A 167 3.75 -19.17 7.69
C VAL A 167 4.69 -20.24 7.13
N LEU A 168 5.27 -21.07 8.02
CA LEU A 168 6.10 -22.20 7.59
C LEU A 168 5.28 -23.23 6.84
N GLY A 169 4.07 -23.54 7.33
CA GLY A 169 3.23 -24.61 6.80
C GLY A 169 3.77 -26.00 7.13
N ARG A 170 3.02 -27.03 6.71
CA ARG A 170 3.41 -28.43 6.93
C ARG A 170 4.77 -28.69 6.28
N LYS A 171 5.77 -29.09 7.07
CA LYS A 171 7.14 -29.36 6.60
C LYS A 171 7.78 -28.21 5.79
N GLY A 172 7.38 -26.96 5.99
CA GLY A 172 7.91 -25.82 5.24
C GLY A 172 7.33 -25.61 3.84
N GLU A 173 6.26 -26.33 3.47
CA GLU A 173 5.69 -26.26 2.11
C GLU A 173 5.15 -24.86 1.79
N THR A 174 4.55 -24.16 2.75
CA THR A 174 4.00 -22.82 2.54
C THR A 174 5.10 -21.82 2.27
N ILE A 175 6.12 -21.75 3.13
CA ILE A 175 7.23 -20.80 2.98
C ILE A 175 8.05 -21.09 1.72
N LYS A 176 8.17 -22.37 1.32
CA LYS A 176 8.83 -22.75 0.07
C LYS A 176 8.08 -22.22 -1.15
N ALA A 177 6.75 -22.35 -1.18
CA ALA A 177 5.93 -21.83 -2.27
C ALA A 177 6.02 -20.30 -2.36
N VAL A 178 5.96 -19.61 -1.21
CA VAL A 178 6.15 -18.15 -1.12
C VAL A 178 7.51 -17.74 -1.65
N SER A 179 8.58 -18.39 -1.19
CA SER A 179 9.96 -18.12 -1.63
C SER A 179 10.13 -18.32 -3.14
N GLN A 180 9.54 -19.37 -3.71
CA GLN A 180 9.60 -19.63 -5.15
C GLN A 180 8.89 -18.54 -5.97
N ALA A 181 7.69 -18.14 -5.55
CA ALA A 181 6.92 -17.10 -6.23
C ALA A 181 7.60 -15.72 -6.12
N ALA A 182 8.02 -15.33 -4.92
CA ALA A 182 8.69 -14.05 -4.69
C ALA A 182 10.03 -13.98 -5.44
N ARG A 183 10.82 -15.06 -5.46
CA ARG A 183 12.08 -15.12 -6.21
C ARG A 183 11.85 -14.96 -7.72
N ALA A 184 10.84 -15.62 -8.28
CA ALA A 184 10.57 -15.52 -9.72
C ALA A 184 10.24 -14.08 -10.13
N GLU A 185 9.41 -13.39 -9.36
CA GLU A 185 9.06 -11.99 -9.61
C GLU A 185 10.24 -11.03 -9.38
N LEU A 186 11.08 -11.30 -8.38
CA LEU A 186 12.31 -10.54 -8.17
C LEU A 186 13.31 -10.72 -9.31
N GLU A 187 13.42 -11.93 -9.88
CA GLU A 187 14.27 -12.21 -11.03
C GLU A 187 13.79 -11.44 -12.27
N GLU A 188 12.47 -11.37 -12.48
CA GLU A 188 11.85 -10.57 -13.54
C GLU A 188 12.05 -9.07 -13.31
N PHE A 189 11.80 -8.58 -12.09
CA PHE A 189 11.92 -7.17 -11.74
C PHE A 189 13.36 -6.64 -11.83
N LEU A 190 14.35 -7.44 -11.43
CA LEU A 190 15.78 -7.04 -11.42
C LEU A 190 16.52 -7.42 -12.71
N ASP A 191 15.87 -8.12 -13.64
CA ASP A 191 16.46 -8.68 -14.87
C ASP A 191 17.76 -9.46 -14.64
N ARG A 192 17.82 -10.21 -13.54
CA ARG A 192 19.00 -11.01 -13.16
C ARG A 192 18.63 -12.09 -12.16
N LYS A 193 19.54 -13.04 -11.98
CA LYS A 193 19.35 -14.15 -11.04
C LYS A 193 19.31 -13.67 -9.59
N VAL A 194 18.37 -14.22 -8.80
CA VAL A 194 18.17 -13.86 -7.39
C VAL A 194 18.24 -15.09 -6.50
N HIS A 195 18.99 -14.97 -5.41
CA HIS A 195 19.09 -15.94 -4.34
C HIS A 195 18.37 -15.42 -3.09
N LEU A 196 17.06 -15.67 -3.02
CA LEU A 196 16.20 -15.24 -1.92
C LEU A 196 16.21 -16.24 -0.76
N PHE A 197 16.50 -15.76 0.45
CA PHE A 197 16.45 -16.51 1.69
C PHE A 197 15.40 -15.90 2.63
N LEU A 198 14.44 -16.71 3.07
CA LEU A 198 13.38 -16.28 3.98
C LEU A 198 13.55 -16.96 5.35
N GLN A 199 13.49 -16.17 6.41
CA GLN A 199 13.50 -16.66 7.79
C GLN A 199 12.29 -16.13 8.55
N VAL A 200 11.66 -16.98 9.37
CA VAL A 200 10.47 -16.59 10.16
C VAL A 200 10.84 -16.48 11.63
N LYS A 201 10.70 -15.28 12.20
CA LYS A 201 10.97 -14.98 13.61
C LYS A 201 9.69 -14.52 14.32
N VAL A 202 9.50 -14.96 15.55
CA VAL A 202 8.43 -14.44 16.41
C VAL A 202 8.98 -13.21 17.11
N ARG A 203 8.27 -12.08 17.00
CA ARG A 203 8.59 -10.84 17.69
C ARG A 203 7.31 -10.32 18.36
N PRO A 204 7.03 -10.70 19.61
CA PRO A 204 5.82 -10.23 20.29
C PRO A 204 5.78 -8.71 20.36
N GLY A 205 4.61 -8.10 20.15
CA GLY A 205 4.45 -6.65 20.26
C GLY A 205 5.02 -5.82 19.11
N TRP A 206 5.53 -6.45 18.03
CA TRP A 206 6.12 -5.70 16.90
C TRP A 206 5.14 -4.71 16.22
N LEU A 207 3.83 -4.96 16.31
CA LEU A 207 2.79 -4.04 15.81
C LEU A 207 2.68 -2.73 16.61
N GLU A 208 3.17 -2.72 17.85
CA GLU A 208 3.07 -1.61 18.81
C GLU A 208 4.36 -0.78 18.88
N GLU A 209 5.41 -1.18 18.16
CA GLU A 209 6.70 -0.48 18.15
C GLU A 209 6.64 0.81 17.32
N ALA A 210 6.67 1.96 18.00
CA ALA A 210 6.56 3.29 17.42
C ALA A 210 7.62 3.63 16.36
N GLU A 211 8.83 3.03 16.45
CA GLU A 211 9.96 3.26 15.54
C GLU A 211 9.67 2.87 14.09
N ARG A 212 8.68 2.01 13.84
CA ARG A 212 8.38 1.50 12.49
C ARG A 212 7.39 2.35 11.70
N TYR A 213 6.64 3.21 12.38
CA TYR A 213 5.84 4.24 11.69
C TYR A 213 6.80 5.20 10.97
N SER A 214 7.92 5.58 11.58
CA SER A 214 8.97 6.43 10.98
C SER A 214 9.55 5.85 9.68
N GLU A 215 9.84 4.54 9.63
CA GLU A 215 10.33 3.89 8.40
C GLU A 215 9.28 3.75 7.29
N MET A 216 7.99 3.82 7.65
CA MET A 216 6.86 3.86 6.71
C MET A 216 6.39 5.30 6.39
N GLY A 217 7.08 6.34 6.87
CA GLY A 217 6.70 7.75 6.68
C GLY A 217 5.46 8.18 7.47
N LEU A 218 5.16 7.53 8.58
CA LEU A 218 4.05 7.86 9.48
C LEU A 218 4.64 8.32 10.83
N ASP A 219 4.29 9.51 11.32
CA ASP A 219 4.68 9.92 12.67
C ASP A 219 3.72 9.32 13.71
N PHE A 220 4.26 8.71 14.76
CA PHE A 220 3.50 8.06 15.85
C PHE A 220 2.93 9.07 16.88
N LYS A 221 3.18 10.37 16.73
CA LYS A 221 2.66 11.37 17.66
C LYS A 221 1.35 11.95 17.15
N ASP A 222 0.24 11.32 17.52
CA ASP A 222 -1.00 12.01 17.94
C ASP A 222 -2.12 11.02 18.31
N SER A 223 -1.88 10.20 19.33
CA SER A 223 -2.97 9.53 20.05
C SER A 223 -2.71 9.52 21.56
N GLY A 224 -2.43 10.71 22.10
CA GLY A 224 -2.28 10.97 23.52
C GLY A 224 -2.96 12.28 23.91
N GLY A 225 -4.29 12.28 23.87
CA GLY A 225 -5.17 13.24 24.55
C GLY A 225 -6.20 12.46 25.35
#